data_AF-A0A940Z9E0-F1
#
_entry.id   AF-A0A940Z9E0-F1
#
_cell.length_a   1.000
_cell.length_b   1.000
_cell.length_c   1.000
_cell.angle_alpha   90.00
_cell.angle_beta   90.00
_cell.angle_gamma   90.00
#
_symmetry.space_group_name_H-M   'P 1'
#
loop_
_entity.id
_entity.type
_entity.pdbx_description
1 polymer ?
#
loop_
_entity_poly.entity_id
_entity_poly.type
_entity_poly.pdbx_seq_one_letter_code
_entity_poly.pdbx_strand_id
1 'polypeptide(L)' 'MAAKQLLYLSRADVESVALDMTTIIRLLEAAFKEKGAGKVEMPPKPGIHTQPDAFIHAMPA' A
#
# COMPACT_ATOMS: atom_id res chain seq x y z
N MET A 1 -19.04 -20.75 16.02
CA MET A 1 -18.23 -19.57 15.66
C MET A 1 -17.86 -19.72 14.20
N ALA A 2 -18.26 -18.79 13.32
CA ALA A 2 -17.81 -18.83 11.93
C ALA A 2 -16.29 -18.54 11.89
N ALA A 3 -15.55 -19.30 11.08
CA ALA A 3 -14.12 -19.06 10.90
C ALA A 3 -13.91 -17.67 10.28
N LYS A 4 -12.93 -16.91 10.79
CA LYS A 4 -12.50 -15.67 10.16
C LYS A 4 -11.87 -16.01 8.81
N GLN A 5 -12.44 -15.47 7.74
CA GLN A 5 -11.94 -15.65 6.38
C GLN A 5 -11.14 -14.42 5.96
N LEU A 6 -10.01 -14.65 5.29
CA LEU A 6 -9.18 -13.61 4.71
C LEU A 6 -9.39 -13.61 3.19
N LEU A 7 -9.74 -12.47 2.61
CA LEU A 7 -9.68 -12.30 1.17
C LEU A 7 -8.21 -12.18 0.75
N TYR A 8 -7.70 -13.19 0.05
CA TYR A 8 -6.36 -13.18 -0.51
C TYR A 8 -6.43 -12.86 -2.01
N LEU A 9 -5.78 -11.77 -2.41
CA LEU A 9 -5.65 -11.38 -3.82
C LEU A 9 -4.27 -11.79 -4.31
N SER A 10 -4.22 -12.73 -5.26
CA SER A 10 -2.99 -13.13 -5.93
C SER A 10 -2.52 -12.04 -6.91
N ARG A 11 -1.31 -12.19 -7.44
CA ARG A 11 -0.82 -11.33 -8.53
C ARG A 11 -1.80 -11.26 -9.69
N ALA A 12 -2.34 -12.40 -10.13
CA ALA A 12 -3.26 -12.46 -11.26
C ALA A 12 -4.57 -11.73 -10.96
N ASP A 13 -5.06 -11.80 -9.72
CA ASP A 13 -6.26 -11.06 -9.30
C ASP A 13 -6.01 -9.55 -9.37
N VAL A 14 -4.86 -9.06 -8.89
CA VAL A 14 -4.49 -7.65 -8.96
C VAL A 14 -4.32 -7.19 -10.41
N GLU A 15 -3.66 -7.98 -11.25
CA GLU A 15 -3.48 -7.68 -12.68
C GLU A 15 -4.82 -7.64 -13.42
N SER A 16 -5.77 -8.50 -13.07
CA SER A 16 -7.10 -8.58 -13.70
C SER A 16 -7.96 -7.32 -13.49
N VAL A 17 -7.69 -6.55 -12.43
CA VAL A 17 -8.36 -5.25 -12.18
C VAL A 17 -8.05 -4.26 -13.30
N ALA A 18 -6.88 -4.39 -13.95
CA ALA A 18 -6.48 -3.59 -15.10
C ALA A 18 -6.70 -2.07 -14.89
N LEU A 19 -6.36 -1.57 -13.69
CA LEU A 19 -6.62 -0.18 -13.31
C LEU A 19 -5.85 0.78 -14.22
N ASP A 20 -6.56 1.71 -14.84
CA ASP A 20 -5.94 2.63 -15.79
C ASP A 20 -5.07 3.69 -15.08
N MET A 21 -4.05 4.17 -15.79
CA MET A 21 -3.10 5.14 -15.26
C MET A 21 -3.73 6.47 -14.86
N THR A 22 -4.79 6.92 -15.55
CA THR A 22 -5.48 8.19 -15.24
C THR A 22 -6.17 8.08 -13.88
N THR A 23 -6.82 6.95 -13.61
CA THR A 23 -7.43 6.67 -12.31
C THR A 23 -6.38 6.61 -11.21
N ILE A 24 -5.25 5.93 -11.43
CA ILE A 24 -4.14 5.86 -10.45
C ILE A 24 -3.65 7.27 -10.09
N ILE A 25 -3.39 8.12 -11.09
CA ILE A 25 -2.90 9.49 -10.87
C ILE A 25 -3.90 10.30 -10.04
N ARG A 26 -5.18 10.26 -10.39
CA ARG A 26 -6.24 10.97 -9.66
C ARG A 26 -6.35 10.52 -8.20
N LEU A 27 -6.26 9.21 -7.94
CA LEU A 27 -6.33 8.66 -6.59
C LEU A 27 -5.12 9.07 -5.76
N LEU A 28 -3.92 9.06 -6.34
CA LEU A 28 -2.71 9.53 -5.67
C LEU A 28 -2.79 11.03 -5.36
N GLU A 29 -3.28 11.85 -6.29
CA GLU A 29 -3.49 13.28 -6.04
C GLU A 29 -4.39 13.52 -4.83
N ALA A 30 -5.51 12.80 -4.73
CA ALA A 30 -6.40 12.87 -3.58
C ALA A 30 -5.70 12.46 -2.28
N ALA A 31 -4.96 11.35 -2.28
CA ALA A 31 -4.21 10.88 -1.11
C ALA A 31 -3.18 11.92 -0.64
N PHE A 32 -2.45 12.56 -1.56
CA PHE A 32 -1.50 13.61 -1.21
C PHE A 32 -2.18 14.88 -0.68
N LYS A 33 -3.34 15.27 -1.21
CA LYS A 33 -4.13 16.39 -0.67
C LYS A 33 -4.58 16.13 0.76
N GLU A 34 -5.10 14.94 1.04
CA GLU A 34 -5.54 14.54 2.39
C GLU A 34 -4.36 14.50 3.37
N LYS A 35 -3.19 14.02 2.92
CA LYS A 35 -1.93 14.10 3.69
C LYS A 35 -1.53 15.54 3.98
N GLY A 36 -1.56 16.42 2.97
CA GLY A 36 -1.25 17.84 3.13
C GLY A 36 -2.22 18.56 4.08
N ALA A 37 -3.47 18.10 4.14
CA ALA A 37 -4.48 18.59 5.07
C ALA A 37 -4.37 17.99 6.50
N GLY A 38 -3.39 17.11 6.76
CA GLY A 38 -3.19 16.48 8.06
C GLY A 38 -4.27 15.47 8.46
N LYS A 39 -5.00 14.90 7.49
CA LYS A 39 -6.13 13.99 7.75
C LYS A 39 -5.76 12.51 7.72
N VAL A 40 -4.54 12.20 7.32
CA VAL A 40 -3.98 10.85 7.30
C VAL A 40 -2.61 10.87 7.95
N GLU A 41 -2.22 9.75 8.55
CA GLU A 41 -0.88 9.55 9.07
C GLU A 41 0.00 8.96 7.97
N MET A 42 1.30 9.23 8.02
CA MET A 42 2.27 8.54 7.17
C MET A 42 3.51 8.27 8.01
N PRO A 43 3.46 7.25 8.88
CA PRO A 43 4.58 6.96 9.77
C PRO A 43 5.87 6.67 8.98
N PRO A 44 7.06 6.83 9.61
CA PRO A 44 8.32 6.46 8.98
C PRO A 44 8.32 4.99 8.54
N LYS A 45 9.06 4.69 7.46
CA LYS A 45 9.26 3.34 6.92
C LYS A 45 10.28 2.56 7.77
N PRO A 46 9.88 1.66 8.70
CA PRO A 46 10.83 0.95 9.54
C PRO A 46 11.54 -0.12 8.71
N GLY A 47 12.86 -0.14 8.76
CA GLY A 47 13.70 -1.04 7.97
C GLY A 47 14.56 -1.96 8.82
N ILE A 48 14.78 -3.18 8.33
CA ILE A 48 15.74 -4.15 8.88
C ILE A 48 16.66 -4.59 7.74
N HIS A 49 17.98 -4.49 7.95
CA HIS A 49 19.02 -4.86 6.99
C HIS A 49 19.93 -5.93 7.62
N THR A 50 19.68 -7.20 7.31
CA THR A 50 20.37 -8.33 7.96
C THR A 50 21.65 -8.76 7.24
N GLN A 51 21.81 -8.41 5.96
CA GLN A 51 22.96 -8.74 5.11
C GLN A 51 23.22 -7.60 4.11
N PRO A 52 24.42 -7.53 3.49
CA PRO A 52 24.64 -6.64 2.35
C PRO A 52 23.58 -6.88 1.27
N ASP A 53 22.93 -5.80 0.82
CA ASP A 53 21.88 -5.81 -0.19
C ASP A 53 20.60 -6.61 0.15
N ALA A 54 20.35 -6.89 1.44
CA ALA A 54 19.11 -7.52 1.90
C ALA A 54 18.35 -6.61 2.88
N PHE A 55 17.07 -6.37 2.62
CA PHE A 55 16.23 -5.55 3.50
C PHE A 55 14.77 -6.02 3.55
N ILE A 56 14.10 -5.71 4.67
CA ILE A 56 12.65 -5.70 4.79
C ILE A 56 12.20 -4.36 5.33
N HIS A 57 11.17 -3.79 4.71
CA HIS A 57 10.60 -2.52 5.12
C HIS A 57 9.11 -2.66 5.38
N ALA A 58 8.67 -2.32 6.59
CA ALA A 58 7.26 -2.08 6.85
C ALA A 58 6.90 -0.68 6.34
N MET A 59 5.73 -0.53 5.72
CA MET A 59 5.25 0.75 5.19
C MET A 59 3.80 0.97 5.63
N PRO A 60 3.55 1.25 6.92
CA PRO A 60 2.21 1.60 7.39
C PRO A 60 1.77 2.95 6.81
N ALA A 61 0.46 3.12 6.66
CA ALA A 61 -0.20 4.34 6.18
C ALA A 61 -1.56 4.48 6.88
#